data_AF-A0AAE3HBH7-F1
#
_entry.id   AF-A0AAE3HBH7-F1
#
_cell.length_a   1.000
_cell.length_b   1.000
_cell.length_c   1.000
_cell.angle_alpha   90.00
_cell.angle_beta   90.00
_cell.angle_gamma   90.00
#
_symmetry.space_group_name_H-M   'P 1'
#
loop_
_entity.id
_entity.type
_entity.pdbx_description
1 polymer ?
#
loop_
_entity_poly.entity_id
_entity_poly.type
_entity_poly.pdbx_seq_one_letter_code
_entity_poly.pdbx_strand_id
1 'polypeptide(L)'
;MIVLLVLPIATARPAYLEAYRQQYDIEGTRLDACLNCHLDPNGGGPRNLYGLAYAESGRDFGSIEAVDSDGDGFTNLEEINALTFPGDPADHPRVTSDNSPEAEANITDPADSPEQETSEETGSDPAPEQQSPAFGALLAMAGLLSAVYLVRR
;
A
#
# COMPACT_ATOMS: atom_id res chain seq x y z
N MET A 1 42.51 32.21 -7.70
CA MET A 1 41.27 31.59 -8.21
C MET A 1 40.77 30.61 -7.16
N ILE A 2 39.71 30.96 -6.43
CA ILE A 2 39.03 30.02 -5.55
C ILE A 2 38.04 29.26 -6.43
N VAL A 3 38.26 27.96 -6.61
CA VAL A 3 37.34 27.08 -7.33
C VAL A 3 36.30 26.60 -6.31
N LEU A 4 35.09 27.17 -6.39
CA LEU A 4 33.93 26.72 -5.64
C LEU A 4 33.35 25.48 -6.31
N LEU A 5 33.61 24.31 -5.72
CA LEU A 5 32.95 23.06 -6.06
C LEU A 5 31.54 23.08 -5.44
N VAL A 6 30.53 23.38 -6.25
CA VAL A 6 29.13 23.25 -5.86
C VAL A 6 28.76 21.77 -6.00
N LEU A 7 28.61 21.07 -4.87
CA LEU A 7 28.11 19.70 -4.87
C LEU A 7 26.58 19.75 -5.08
N PRO A 8 26.03 19.04 -6.09
CA PRO A 8 24.59 18.97 -6.27
C PRO A 8 24.00 18.20 -5.10
N ILE A 9 23.14 18.86 -4.34
CA ILE A 9 22.35 18.23 -3.30
C ILE A 9 21.27 17.43 -4.05
N ALA A 10 21.35 16.11 -4.03
CA ALA A 10 20.33 15.26 -4.62
C ALA A 10 19.05 15.34 -3.77
N THR A 11 18.17 16.30 -4.08
CA THR A 11 16.83 16.39 -3.50
C THR A 11 15.96 15.35 -4.20
N ALA A 12 15.91 14.14 -3.66
CA ALA A 12 15.19 13.02 -4.28
C ALA A 12 13.79 12.78 -3.69
N ARG A 13 13.19 13.76 -3.02
CA ARG A 13 11.95 13.54 -2.25
C ARG A 13 10.76 14.41 -2.66
N PRO A 14 10.89 15.74 -2.85
CA PRO A 14 9.78 16.54 -3.38
C PRO A 14 9.62 16.42 -4.91
N ALA A 15 10.69 16.18 -5.67
CA ALA A 15 10.61 16.22 -7.14
C ALA A 15 9.74 15.12 -7.77
N TYR A 16 9.74 13.90 -7.21
CA TYR A 16 8.91 12.81 -7.74
C TYR A 16 7.44 12.94 -7.35
N LEU A 17 7.17 13.39 -6.12
CA LEU A 17 5.80 13.73 -5.72
C LEU A 17 5.27 14.91 -6.55
N GLU A 18 6.11 15.90 -6.83
CA GLU A 18 5.76 17.02 -7.69
C GLU A 18 5.50 16.57 -9.14
N ALA A 19 6.32 15.67 -9.69
CA ALA A 19 6.07 15.09 -11.00
C ALA A 19 4.75 14.29 -11.03
N TYR A 20 4.44 13.58 -9.95
CA TYR A 20 3.18 12.84 -9.81
C TYR A 20 1.97 13.78 -9.75
N ARG A 21 2.06 14.87 -8.99
CA ARG A 21 1.05 15.96 -8.98
C ARG A 21 0.81 16.52 -10.37
N GLN A 22 1.88 16.82 -11.10
CA GLN A 22 1.77 17.39 -12.45
C GLN A 22 1.19 16.41 -13.47
N GLN A 23 1.47 15.11 -13.32
CA GLN A 23 0.95 14.08 -14.21
C GLN A 23 -0.56 13.87 -14.03
N TYR A 24 -1.04 13.87 -12.78
CA TYR A 24 -2.40 13.40 -12.47
C TYR A 24 -3.32 14.44 -11.82
N ASP A 25 -2.85 15.67 -11.58
CA ASP A 25 -3.61 16.75 -10.95
C ASP A 25 -4.21 16.36 -9.58
N ILE A 26 -3.40 15.72 -8.74
CA ILE A 26 -3.83 15.15 -7.45
C ILE A 26 -3.59 16.07 -6.24
N GLU A 27 -3.23 17.34 -6.47
CA GLU A 27 -2.91 18.29 -5.38
C GLU A 27 -4.09 18.45 -4.41
N GLY A 28 -3.81 18.35 -3.11
CA GLY A 28 -4.84 18.43 -2.06
C GLY A 28 -5.76 17.20 -1.94
N THR A 29 -5.54 16.14 -2.73
CA THR A 29 -6.23 14.85 -2.55
C THR A 29 -5.47 13.94 -1.57
N ARG A 30 -6.04 12.77 -1.24
CA ARG A 30 -5.31 11.75 -0.46
C ARG A 30 -4.11 11.17 -1.19
N LEU A 31 -4.08 11.28 -2.52
CA LEU A 31 -2.92 10.89 -3.32
C LEU A 31 -1.83 11.97 -3.32
N ASP A 32 -2.01 13.11 -2.64
CA ASP A 32 -0.92 14.04 -2.37
C ASP A 32 -0.08 13.60 -1.17
N ALA A 33 0.45 12.38 -1.24
CA ALA A 33 1.14 11.73 -0.13
C ALA A 33 2.32 10.89 -0.60
N CYS A 34 3.32 10.72 0.27
CA CYS A 34 4.43 9.81 -0.02
C CYS A 34 3.99 8.35 -0.14
N LEU A 35 2.83 8.01 0.42
CA LEU A 35 2.25 6.66 0.39
C LEU A 35 1.99 6.14 -1.03
N ASN A 36 1.87 7.00 -2.05
CA ASN A 36 1.74 6.53 -3.44
C ASN A 36 2.93 5.67 -3.87
N CYS A 37 4.15 5.99 -3.42
CA CYS A 37 5.37 5.31 -3.85
C CYS A 37 6.12 4.60 -2.71
N HIS A 38 5.74 4.84 -1.46
CA HIS A 38 6.46 4.39 -0.28
C HIS A 38 5.54 3.76 0.74
N LEU A 39 6.08 2.83 1.54
CA LEU A 39 5.33 2.24 2.66
C LEU A 39 5.27 3.18 3.88
N ASP A 40 6.18 4.16 3.97
CA ASP A 40 6.20 5.16 5.05
C ASP A 40 5.50 6.45 4.58
N PRO A 41 4.51 6.98 5.33
CA PRO A 41 3.84 8.23 4.98
C PRO A 41 4.75 9.46 4.99
N ASN A 42 5.90 9.41 5.67
CA ASN A 42 6.92 10.46 5.63
C ASN A 42 7.86 10.32 4.42
N GLY A 43 7.67 9.27 3.62
CA GLY A 43 8.48 8.94 2.45
C GLY A 43 9.87 8.41 2.79
N GLY A 44 10.60 8.02 1.75
CA GLY A 44 11.84 7.26 1.93
C GLY A 44 11.57 5.83 2.42
N GLY A 45 12.64 5.13 2.81
CA GLY A 45 12.53 3.70 3.10
C GLY A 45 12.13 2.87 1.87
N PRO A 46 11.59 1.65 2.08
CA PRO A 46 11.13 0.79 1.00
C PRO A 46 10.01 1.44 0.17
N ARG A 47 9.97 1.08 -1.11
CA ARG A 47 8.85 1.43 -1.98
C ARG A 47 7.72 0.41 -1.83
N ASN A 48 6.49 0.87 -2.03
CA ASN A 48 5.36 -0.03 -2.25
C ASN A 48 5.43 -0.62 -3.67
N LEU A 49 4.42 -1.42 -4.04
CA LEU A 49 4.43 -2.12 -5.32
C LEU A 49 4.37 -1.15 -6.52
N TYR A 50 3.53 -0.12 -6.47
CA TYR A 50 3.52 0.97 -7.46
C TYR A 50 4.87 1.67 -7.60
N GLY A 51 5.48 2.06 -6.47
CA GLY A 51 6.76 2.75 -6.46
C GLY A 51 7.90 1.89 -7.01
N LEU A 52 7.83 0.56 -6.86
CA LEU A 52 8.75 -0.38 -7.51
C LEU A 52 8.53 -0.42 -9.02
N ALA A 53 7.28 -0.59 -9.47
CA ALA A 53 6.94 -0.57 -10.89
C ALA A 53 7.40 0.72 -11.58
N TYR A 54 7.17 1.87 -10.95
CA TYR A 54 7.64 3.17 -11.41
C TYR A 54 9.18 3.25 -11.48
N ALA A 55 9.89 2.68 -10.50
CA ALA A 55 11.35 2.68 -10.53
C ALA A 55 11.91 1.78 -11.63
N GLU A 56 11.28 0.62 -11.87
CA GLU A 56 11.67 -0.36 -12.88
C GLU A 56 11.35 0.11 -14.30
N SER A 57 10.30 0.92 -14.48
CA SER A 57 9.94 1.51 -15.76
C SER A 57 10.88 2.61 -16.25
N GLY A 58 11.91 2.94 -15.46
CA GLY A 58 12.77 4.08 -15.74
C GLY A 58 12.16 5.41 -15.31
N ARG A 59 11.20 5.38 -14.37
CA ARG A 59 10.52 6.55 -13.80
C ARG A 59 9.58 7.24 -14.79
N ASP A 60 8.94 6.44 -15.62
CA ASP A 60 7.89 6.87 -16.54
C ASP A 60 6.53 6.43 -16.01
N PHE A 61 5.69 7.40 -15.64
CA PHE A 61 4.34 7.15 -15.15
C PHE A 61 3.45 6.52 -16.22
N GLY A 62 3.50 7.03 -17.46
CA GLY A 62 2.63 6.58 -18.55
C GLY A 62 2.87 5.11 -18.92
N SER A 63 4.11 4.65 -18.75
CA SER A 63 4.46 3.25 -19.03
C SER A 63 3.84 2.22 -18.07
N ILE A 64 3.41 2.66 -16.88
CA ILE A 64 2.81 1.78 -15.87
C ILE A 64 1.32 2.05 -15.66
N GLU A 65 0.71 3.03 -16.32
CA GLU A 65 -0.71 3.38 -16.13
C GLU A 65 -1.66 2.18 -16.33
N ALA A 66 -1.35 1.29 -17.28
CA ALA A 66 -2.14 0.09 -17.57
C ALA A 66 -1.70 -1.18 -16.80
N VAL A 67 -0.75 -1.04 -15.88
CA VAL A 67 -0.30 -2.14 -15.00
C VAL A 67 -1.15 -2.13 -13.74
N ASP A 68 -1.50 -3.30 -13.25
CA ASP A 68 -2.01 -3.53 -11.90
C ASP A 68 -0.80 -3.86 -11.02
N SER A 69 -0.29 -2.87 -10.26
CA SER A 69 0.99 -3.04 -9.57
C SER A 69 0.87 -3.90 -8.33
N ASP A 70 -0.25 -3.84 -7.62
CA ASP A 70 -0.45 -4.54 -6.35
C ASP A 70 -1.31 -5.81 -6.44
N GLY A 71 -1.90 -6.06 -7.61
CA GLY A 71 -2.56 -7.31 -7.96
C GLY A 71 -3.99 -7.42 -7.46
N ASP A 72 -4.66 -6.29 -7.23
CA ASP A 72 -6.03 -6.25 -6.72
C ASP A 72 -7.11 -6.28 -7.82
N GLY A 73 -6.69 -6.24 -9.08
CA GLY A 73 -7.54 -6.31 -10.26
C GLY A 73 -7.88 -4.95 -10.89
N PHE A 74 -7.34 -3.84 -10.37
CA PHE A 74 -7.46 -2.51 -10.97
C PHE A 74 -6.11 -2.05 -11.51
N THR A 75 -6.13 -1.36 -12.64
CA THR A 75 -4.92 -0.72 -13.16
C THR A 75 -4.58 0.51 -12.33
N ASN A 76 -3.30 0.84 -12.27
CA ASN A 76 -2.81 2.02 -11.57
C ASN A 76 -3.59 3.29 -11.95
N LEU A 77 -3.92 3.47 -13.25
CA LEU A 77 -4.67 4.63 -13.71
C LEU A 77 -6.14 4.62 -13.23
N GLU A 78 -6.79 3.46 -13.17
CA GLU A 78 -8.15 3.35 -12.62
C GLU A 78 -8.18 3.76 -11.15
N GLU A 79 -7.21 3.30 -10.38
CA GLU A 79 -7.06 3.63 -8.97
C GLU A 79 -6.76 5.11 -8.73
N ILE A 80 -5.82 5.68 -9.48
CA ILE A 80 -5.46 7.10 -9.39
C ILE A 80 -6.69 7.98 -9.67
N ASN A 81 -7.46 7.64 -10.71
CA ASN A 81 -8.71 8.35 -11.03
C ASN A 81 -9.79 8.15 -9.95
N ALA A 82 -9.80 7.03 -9.25
CA ALA A 82 -10.68 6.76 -8.12
C ALA A 82 -10.16 7.32 -6.79
N LEU A 83 -9.00 7.98 -6.79
CA LEU A 83 -8.29 8.49 -5.61
C LEU A 83 -7.92 7.40 -4.60
N THR A 84 -7.58 6.20 -5.09
CA THR A 84 -7.07 5.09 -4.28
C THR A 84 -5.58 4.85 -4.53
N PHE A 85 -4.88 4.20 -3.60
CA PHE A 85 -3.41 4.06 -3.65
C PHE A 85 -2.98 2.86 -4.52
N PRO A 86 -2.34 3.07 -5.68
CA PRO A 86 -2.05 2.01 -6.66
C PRO A 86 -0.99 0.97 -6.28
N GLY A 87 -0.55 1.03 -5.02
CA GLY A 87 0.43 0.10 -4.47
C GLY A 87 -0.01 -0.48 -3.12
N ASP A 88 -1.28 -0.33 -2.79
CA ASP A 88 -1.93 -0.88 -1.60
C ASP A 88 -3.18 -1.68 -2.03
N PRO A 89 -3.11 -3.03 -2.08
CA PRO A 89 -4.19 -3.88 -2.59
C PRO A 89 -5.43 -3.88 -1.68
N ALA A 90 -5.41 -3.16 -0.55
CA ALA A 90 -6.55 -2.95 0.32
C ALA A 90 -7.25 -1.58 0.09
N ASP A 91 -6.65 -0.66 -0.66
CA ASP A 91 -7.20 0.64 -1.01
C ASP A 91 -7.48 0.70 -2.50
N HIS A 92 -8.66 0.20 -2.88
CA HIS A 92 -9.01 -0.01 -4.28
C HIS A 92 -10.45 0.44 -4.59
N PRO A 93 -10.78 0.70 -5.86
CA PRO A 93 -12.14 1.05 -6.26
C PRO A 93 -13.15 -0.02 -5.84
N ARG A 94 -14.35 0.41 -5.44
CA ARG A 94 -15.46 -0.51 -5.19
C ARG A 94 -16.18 -0.78 -6.51
N VAL A 95 -16.25 -2.05 -6.92
CA VAL A 95 -17.20 -2.48 -7.95
C VAL A 95 -18.62 -2.43 -7.38
N THR A 96 -19.35 -1.36 -7.65
CA THR A 96 -20.81 -1.38 -7.49
C THR A 96 -21.37 -2.11 -8.71
N SER A 97 -21.99 -3.27 -8.50
CA SER A 97 -22.63 -4.05 -9.58
C SER A 97 -23.84 -3.35 -10.24
N ASP A 98 -24.09 -2.07 -9.98
CA ASP A 98 -25.16 -1.29 -10.59
C ASP A 98 -24.69 -0.62 -11.88
N ASN A 99 -24.63 -1.41 -12.94
CA ASN A 99 -24.86 -0.95 -14.31
C ASN A 99 -25.80 -1.95 -15.00
N SER A 100 -26.93 -2.24 -14.35
CA SER A 100 -28.15 -2.63 -15.05
C SER A 100 -28.79 -1.35 -15.60
N PRO A 101 -29.17 -1.28 -16.89
CA PRO A 101 -29.61 -0.03 -17.51
C PRO A 101 -30.88 0.50 -16.83
N GLU A 102 -30.89 1.81 -16.61
CA GLU A 102 -31.96 2.61 -16.02
C GLU A 102 -33.35 2.19 -16.50
N ALA A 103 -34.19 1.74 -15.56
CA ALA A 103 -35.64 1.76 -15.70
C ALA A 103 -36.19 2.68 -14.62
N GLU A 104 -36.65 3.85 -15.05
CA GLU A 104 -37.38 4.82 -14.25
C GLU A 104 -38.56 4.15 -13.52
N ALA A 105 -38.57 4.21 -12.19
CA ALA A 105 -39.78 4.02 -11.38
C ALA A 105 -39.68 4.83 -10.09
N ASN A 106 -40.04 6.10 -10.21
CA ASN A 106 -40.43 6.97 -9.11
C ASN A 106 -41.67 6.41 -8.40
N ILE A 107 -41.62 6.04 -7.11
CA ILE A 107 -42.72 6.16 -6.12
C ILE A 107 -42.17 6.30 -4.68
N THR A 108 -42.43 7.49 -4.11
CA THR A 108 -42.67 7.94 -2.73
C THR A 108 -42.82 6.93 -1.56
N ASP A 109 -42.11 7.27 -0.47
CA ASP A 109 -42.25 6.98 0.99
C ASP A 109 -43.70 7.02 1.56
N PRO A 110 -44.00 6.69 2.86
CA PRO A 110 -43.22 6.07 3.96
C PRO A 110 -44.00 5.05 4.85
N ALA A 111 -43.29 4.51 5.87
CA ALA A 111 -43.76 3.98 7.17
C ALA A 111 -44.57 2.66 7.24
N ASP A 112 -44.08 1.66 7.99
CA ASP A 112 -44.59 1.30 9.34
C ASP A 112 -43.82 0.07 9.90
N SER A 113 -43.53 0.10 11.20
CA SER A 113 -42.96 -0.99 12.02
C SER A 113 -44.04 -1.41 13.01
N PRO A 114 -44.20 -2.68 13.43
CA PRO A 114 -43.54 -3.05 14.70
C PRO A 114 -43.18 -4.54 14.92
N GLU A 115 -42.17 -4.69 15.80
CA GLU A 115 -41.98 -5.65 16.91
C GLU A 115 -41.86 -7.17 16.63
N GLN A 116 -40.88 -7.96 17.12
CA GLN A 116 -40.08 -8.13 18.35
C GLN A 116 -40.52 -9.41 19.13
N GLU A 117 -39.60 -10.36 19.33
CA GLU A 117 -39.43 -11.25 20.51
C GLU A 117 -38.15 -12.07 20.25
N THR A 118 -37.03 -11.93 20.97
CA THR A 118 -36.70 -12.09 22.40
C THR A 118 -36.48 -13.53 22.87
N SER A 119 -35.25 -13.77 23.35
CA SER A 119 -34.80 -14.63 24.46
C SER A 119 -33.26 -14.67 24.33
N GLU A 120 -32.45 -13.92 25.09
CA GLU A 120 -32.10 -14.07 26.53
C GLU A 120 -31.69 -15.52 26.87
N GLU A 121 -30.59 -15.85 27.56
CA GLU A 121 -29.74 -15.10 28.49
C GLU A 121 -28.45 -15.92 28.78
N THR A 122 -27.34 -15.18 28.95
CA THR A 122 -26.36 -15.23 30.07
C THR A 122 -25.65 -16.51 30.54
N GLY A 123 -24.33 -16.33 30.75
CA GLY A 123 -23.61 -16.87 31.91
C GLY A 123 -22.14 -17.22 31.62
N SER A 124 -21.21 -16.27 31.66
CA SER A 124 -20.39 -15.86 32.83
C SER A 124 -19.09 -16.66 33.04
N ASP A 125 -17.95 -15.97 32.78
CA ASP A 125 -16.55 -15.98 33.32
C ASP A 125 -16.14 -16.96 34.47
N PRO A 126 -14.84 -17.12 34.88
CA PRO A 126 -13.55 -16.56 34.38
C PRO A 126 -12.33 -17.56 34.34
N ALA A 127 -11.14 -17.04 33.98
CA ALA A 127 -9.80 -17.67 33.99
C ALA A 127 -9.27 -18.07 35.41
N PRO A 128 -8.23 -18.93 35.59
CA PRO A 128 -6.80 -18.56 35.36
C PRO A 128 -5.77 -19.67 34.97
N GLU A 129 -4.57 -19.21 34.59
CA GLU A 129 -3.19 -19.77 34.56
C GLU A 129 -2.85 -21.25 34.89
N GLN A 130 -2.01 -21.90 34.06
CA GLN A 130 -0.95 -22.85 34.51
C GLN A 130 0.20 -23.03 33.49
N GLN A 131 1.35 -22.43 33.82
CA GLN A 131 2.75 -22.92 33.79
C GLN A 131 3.28 -23.94 32.75
N SER A 132 4.44 -23.57 32.18
CA SER A 132 5.41 -24.36 31.41
C SER A 132 5.92 -25.63 32.10
N PRO A 133 6.52 -26.56 31.32
CA PRO A 133 7.85 -27.07 31.69
C PRO A 133 8.86 -27.01 30.55
N ALA A 134 10.11 -26.73 30.93
CA ALA A 134 11.29 -26.77 30.09
C ALA A 134 11.79 -28.21 29.86
N PHE A 135 12.16 -28.52 28.63
CA PHE A 135 13.18 -29.50 28.22
C PHE A 135 13.70 -28.97 26.86
N GLY A 136 14.97 -28.72 26.56
CA GLY A 136 16.24 -29.03 27.20
C GLY A 136 17.25 -29.38 26.09
N ALA A 137 18.24 -28.50 25.87
CA ALA A 137 19.57 -28.77 25.25
C ALA A 137 19.58 -29.24 23.75
N LEU A 138 20.54 -28.97 22.86
CA LEU A 138 21.99 -28.66 22.92
C LEU A 138 22.43 -27.86 21.67
N LEU A 139 23.22 -26.81 21.94
CA LEU A 139 24.51 -26.40 21.34
C LEU A 139 24.95 -26.80 19.91
N ALA A 140 25.43 -25.75 19.21
CA ALA A 140 26.63 -25.67 18.34
C ALA A 140 26.55 -26.35 16.96
N MET A 141 26.95 -25.72 15.85
CA MET A 141 28.33 -25.30 15.57
C MET A 141 28.40 -24.17 14.52
N ALA A 142 29.27 -23.19 14.78
CA ALA A 142 29.78 -22.26 13.79
C ALA A 142 30.66 -23.00 12.75
N GLY A 143 30.51 -22.65 11.47
CA GLY A 143 31.35 -23.10 10.37
C GLY A 143 32.03 -21.92 9.69
N LEU A 144 33.35 -21.84 9.85
CA LEU A 144 34.26 -20.82 9.36
C LEU A 144 34.42 -20.80 7.82
N LEU A 145 34.57 -19.57 7.32
CA LEU A 145 35.32 -19.11 6.15
C LEU A 145 36.17 -20.17 5.43
N SER A 146 36.02 -20.25 4.10
CA SER A 146 37.08 -20.74 3.22
C SER A 146 37.23 -19.84 2.00
N ALA A 147 38.42 -19.27 1.93
CA ALA A 147 38.94 -18.40 0.90
C ALA A 147 39.05 -19.13 -0.45
N VAL A 148 38.42 -18.57 -1.49
CA VAL A 148 38.69 -18.92 -2.90
C VAL A 148 38.78 -17.64 -3.74
N TYR A 149 39.51 -16.64 -3.27
CA TYR A 149 39.78 -15.44 -4.08
C TYR A 149 41.22 -14.95 -3.94
N LEU A 150 42.19 -15.81 -4.25
CA LEU A 150 43.58 -15.38 -4.50
C LEU A 150 44.24 -16.18 -5.62
N VAL A 151 43.57 -16.30 -6.77
CA VAL A 151 44.25 -16.53 -8.06
C VAL A 151 43.48 -15.82 -9.18
N ARG A 152 43.68 -14.51 -9.34
CA ARG A 152 43.66 -13.88 -10.67
C ARG A 152 44.23 -12.46 -10.64
N ARG A 153 45.42 -12.37 -11.24
CA ARG A 153 46.26 -11.21 -11.59
C ARG A 153 47.21 -10.69 -10.52
#